data_AF-A0AAU1DWR6-F1
#
_entry.id   AF-A0AAU1DWR6-F1
#
_cell.length_a   1.000
_cell.length_b   1.000
_cell.length_c   1.000
_cell.angle_alpha   90.00
_cell.angle_beta   90.00
_cell.angle_gamma   90.00
#
_symmetry.space_group_name_H-M   'P 1'
#
loop_
_entity.id
_entity.type
_entity.pdbx_description
1 polymer ?
#
loop_
_entity_poly.entity_id
_entity_poly.type
_entity_poly.pdbx_seq_one_letter_code
_entity_poly.pdbx_strand_id
1 'polypeptide(L)'
;MVELSIGVGARPIEVHVGGCYAAGKRQRVITREQALTALADGMRACNADKIAAQLQARAARMLPSAVSVVRQGGLRAAGTPVLPAVRRSLPPHSHRGERMTTCSPPKGSRLPPRTTSAA
;
A
#
# COMPACT_ATOMS: atom_id res chain seq x y z
N MET A 1 -11.54 -18.94 -11.45
CA MET A 1 -12.31 -19.29 -12.67
C MET A 1 -11.37 -19.31 -13.87
N VAL A 2 -11.76 -19.91 -14.98
CA VAL A 2 -10.98 -19.88 -16.23
C VAL A 2 -11.81 -19.31 -17.36
N GLU A 3 -11.20 -18.47 -18.19
CA GLU A 3 -11.78 -18.03 -19.45
C GLU A 3 -11.50 -19.06 -20.54
N LEU A 4 -12.50 -19.29 -21.39
CA LEU A 4 -12.47 -20.25 -22.49
C LEU A 4 -12.35 -19.55 -23.84
N SER A 5 -11.64 -20.20 -24.77
CA SER A 5 -11.52 -19.75 -26.16
C SER A 5 -12.87 -19.72 -26.89
N ILE A 6 -12.84 -19.26 -28.14
CA ILE A 6 -14.01 -19.32 -29.04
C ILE A 6 -14.06 -20.72 -29.68
N GLY A 7 -15.26 -21.23 -29.93
CA GLY A 7 -15.49 -22.46 -30.70
C GLY A 7 -15.92 -23.67 -29.86
N VAL A 8 -16.29 -24.74 -30.56
CA VAL A 8 -16.66 -26.02 -29.94
C VAL A 8 -15.40 -26.68 -29.37
N GLY A 9 -15.49 -27.19 -28.14
CA GLY A 9 -14.31 -27.72 -27.43
C GLY A 9 -13.37 -26.63 -26.93
N ALA A 10 -13.90 -25.44 -26.65
CA ALA A 10 -13.14 -24.27 -26.21
C ALA A 10 -12.15 -24.61 -25.09
N ARG A 11 -10.87 -24.35 -25.35
CA ARG A 11 -9.78 -24.61 -24.41
C ARG A 11 -9.67 -23.44 -23.44
N PRO A 12 -9.26 -23.68 -22.18
CA PRO A 12 -9.03 -22.58 -21.27
C PRO A 12 -7.79 -21.77 -21.69
N ILE A 13 -7.92 -20.45 -21.69
CA ILE A 13 -6.89 -19.53 -22.18
C ILE A 13 -6.22 -18.74 -21.05
N GLU A 14 -6.99 -18.33 -20.04
CA GLU A 14 -6.48 -17.60 -18.87
C GLU A 14 -7.22 -18.00 -17.58
N VAL A 15 -6.49 -17.95 -16.47
CA VAL A 15 -7.02 -18.10 -15.12
C VAL A 15 -7.36 -16.72 -14.57
N HIS A 16 -8.56 -16.60 -14.00
CA HIS A 16 -9.03 -15.38 -13.36
C HIS A 16 -9.39 -15.60 -11.89
N VAL A 17 -9.17 -14.57 -11.08
CA VAL A 17 -9.72 -14.47 -9.72
C VAL A 17 -11.21 -14.13 -9.81
N GLY A 18 -12.02 -14.65 -8.88
CA GLY A 18 -13.46 -14.40 -8.87
C GLY A 18 -13.78 -12.90 -8.86
N GLY A 19 -14.65 -12.46 -9.76
CA GLY A 19 -15.03 -11.05 -9.89
C GLY A 19 -14.05 -10.19 -10.70
N CYS A 20 -13.07 -10.79 -11.38
CA CYS A 20 -12.21 -10.05 -12.31
C CYS A 20 -13.04 -9.37 -13.41
N TYR A 21 -12.98 -8.03 -13.48
CA TYR A 21 -13.72 -7.26 -14.48
C TYR A 21 -13.25 -7.52 -15.91
N ALA A 22 -11.98 -7.94 -16.06
CA ALA A 22 -11.37 -8.23 -17.35
C ALA A 22 -11.70 -9.64 -17.87
N ALA A 23 -12.40 -10.46 -17.08
CA ALA A 23 -12.83 -11.77 -17.53
C ALA A 23 -13.95 -11.66 -18.57
N GLY A 24 -13.80 -12.37 -19.68
CA GLY A 24 -14.83 -12.49 -20.69
C GLY A 24 -16.05 -13.29 -20.21
N LYS A 25 -17.12 -13.24 -21.01
CA LYS A 25 -18.39 -13.93 -20.69
C LYS A 25 -18.27 -15.47 -20.70
N ARG A 26 -17.26 -16.01 -21.38
CA ARG A 26 -17.04 -17.46 -21.56
C ARG A 26 -16.16 -17.99 -20.45
N GLN A 27 -16.72 -18.05 -19.25
CA GLN A 27 -15.98 -18.47 -18.07
C GLN A 27 -16.53 -19.75 -17.47
N ARG A 28 -15.64 -20.58 -16.95
CA ARG A 28 -15.98 -21.74 -16.13
C ARG A 28 -15.45 -21.54 -14.73
N VAL A 29 -16.33 -21.73 -13.73
CA VAL A 29 -15.89 -21.78 -12.34
C VAL A 29 -15.07 -23.05 -12.15
N ILE A 30 -13.92 -22.89 -11.50
CA ILE A 30 -13.02 -23.97 -11.12
C ILE A 30 -12.61 -23.75 -9.67
N THR A 31 -12.23 -24.82 -8.98
CA THR A 31 -11.76 -24.72 -7.61
C THR A 31 -10.40 -24.01 -7.56
N ARG A 32 -9.97 -23.66 -6.34
CA ARG A 32 -8.65 -23.06 -6.13
C ARG A 32 -7.54 -24.04 -6.53
N GLU A 33 -7.69 -25.31 -6.20
CA GLU A 33 -6.71 -26.37 -6.48
C GLU A 33 -6.56 -26.58 -7.99
N GLN A 34 -7.69 -26.58 -8.71
CA GLN A 34 -7.69 -26.62 -10.17
C GLN A 34 -7.03 -25.39 -10.78
N ALA A 35 -7.25 -24.20 -10.21
CA ALA A 35 -6.61 -22.97 -10.68
C ALA A 35 -5.10 -23.01 -10.46
N LEU A 36 -4.64 -23.46 -9.29
CA LEU A 36 -3.21 -23.62 -8.99
C LEU A 36 -2.56 -24.65 -9.91
N THR A 37 -3.22 -25.78 -10.17
CA THR A 37 -2.75 -26.80 -11.10
C THR A 37 -2.64 -26.21 -12.51
N ALA A 38 -3.66 -25.52 -13.00
CA ALA A 38 -3.62 -24.88 -14.32
C ALA A 38 -2.47 -23.86 -14.44
N LEU A 39 -2.20 -23.07 -13.40
CA LEU A 39 -1.06 -22.15 -13.38
C LEU A 39 0.28 -22.90 -13.39
N ALA A 40 0.40 -24.01 -12.66
CA ALA A 40 1.58 -24.86 -12.67
C ALA A 40 1.80 -25.52 -14.03
N ASP A 41 0.72 -25.89 -14.72
CA ASP A 41 0.72 -26.43 -16.08
C ASP A 41 1.03 -25.36 -17.16
N GLY A 42 1.32 -24.12 -16.75
CA GLY A 42 1.74 -23.03 -17.64
C GLY A 42 0.60 -22.17 -18.18
N MET A 43 -0.64 -22.36 -17.72
CA MET A 43 -1.72 -21.44 -18.03
C MET A 43 -1.43 -20.06 -17.44
N ARG A 44 -1.76 -19.01 -18.18
CA ARG A 44 -1.50 -17.64 -17.74
C ARG A 44 -2.60 -17.18 -16.80
N ALA A 45 -2.23 -16.47 -15.74
CA ALA A 45 -3.17 -15.62 -15.02
C ALA A 45 -3.46 -14.36 -15.84
N CYS A 46 -4.68 -13.85 -15.78
CA CYS A 46 -5.05 -12.58 -16.38
C CYS A 46 -4.15 -11.44 -15.87
N ASN A 47 -3.78 -10.50 -16.74
CA ASN A 47 -2.89 -9.41 -16.37
C ASN A 47 -3.50 -8.47 -15.32
N ALA A 48 -4.81 -8.22 -15.34
CA ALA A 48 -5.48 -7.44 -14.32
C ALA A 48 -5.33 -8.08 -12.93
N ASP A 49 -5.47 -9.41 -12.86
CA ASP A 49 -5.30 -10.17 -11.62
C ASP A 49 -3.85 -10.21 -11.14
N LYS A 50 -2.89 -10.33 -12.06
CA LYS A 50 -1.46 -10.22 -11.72
C LYS A 50 -1.14 -8.87 -11.09
N ILE A 51 -1.65 -7.78 -11.67
CA ILE A 51 -1.42 -6.42 -11.15
C ILE A 51 -2.07 -6.26 -9.77
N ALA A 52 -3.32 -6.72 -9.61
CA ALA A 52 -4.01 -6.68 -8.32
C ALA A 52 -3.24 -7.46 -7.24
N ALA A 53 -2.77 -8.67 -7.55
CA ALA A 53 -1.96 -9.48 -6.64
C ALA A 53 -0.63 -8.80 -6.29
N GLN A 54 0.04 -8.18 -7.26
CA GLN A 54 1.27 -7.42 -7.02
C GLN A 54 1.04 -6.20 -6.12
N LEU A 55 -0.05 -5.46 -6.32
CA LEU A 55 -0.44 -4.34 -5.45
C LEU A 55 -0.72 -4.81 -4.02
N GLN A 56 -1.48 -5.89 -3.86
CA GLN A 56 -1.77 -6.49 -2.55
C GLN A 56 -0.48 -6.92 -1.83
N ALA A 57 0.43 -7.61 -2.54
CA ALA A 57 1.71 -8.03 -1.98
C ALA A 57 2.60 -6.85 -1.57
N ARG A 58 2.58 -5.74 -2.34
CA ARG A 58 3.30 -4.51 -1.99
C ARG A 58 2.69 -3.82 -0.77
N ALA A 59 1.36 -3.69 -0.71
CA ALA A 59 0.67 -3.13 0.44
C ALA A 59 0.97 -3.93 1.72
N ALA A 60 0.99 -5.27 1.63
CA ALA A 60 1.35 -6.14 2.75
C ALA A 60 2.78 -5.90 3.27
N ARG A 61 3.73 -5.52 2.39
CA ARG A 61 5.11 -5.17 2.77
C ARG A 61 5.21 -3.77 3.39
N MET A 62 4.31 -2.87 3.04
CA MET A 62 4.30 -1.49 3.54
C MET A 62 3.61 -1.34 4.90
N LEU A 63 2.81 -2.32 5.33
CA LEU A 63 2.20 -2.36 6.66
C LEU A 63 3.26 -2.73 7.72
N PRO A 64 3.78 -1.80 8.55
CA PRO A 64 4.73 -2.15 9.60
C PRO A 64 3.95 -2.76 10.78
N SER A 65 4.38 -3.94 11.22
CA SER A 65 4.26 -4.54 12.58
C SER A 65 2.94 -4.52 13.36
N ALA A 66 1.83 -3.94 12.91
CA ALA A 66 0.56 -3.98 13.65
C ALA A 66 0.04 -5.41 13.83
N VAL A 67 0.38 -6.32 12.91
CA VAL A 67 0.04 -7.75 12.98
C VAL A 67 1.01 -8.54 13.89
N SER A 68 2.26 -8.08 14.08
CA SER A 68 3.25 -8.77 14.92
C SER A 68 2.95 -8.65 16.42
N VAL A 69 2.25 -7.59 16.86
CA VAL A 69 1.91 -7.37 18.28
C VAL A 69 0.86 -8.37 18.79
N VAL A 70 0.03 -8.94 17.91
CA VAL A 70 -1.07 -9.83 18.34
C VAL A 70 -0.59 -11.26 18.59
N ARG A 71 0.56 -11.69 18.04
CA ARG A 71 0.97 -13.10 18.08
C ARG A 71 1.97 -13.46 19.19
N GLN A 72 2.56 -12.48 19.87
CA GLN A 72 3.42 -12.69 21.05
C GLN A 72 2.66 -12.38 22.36
N GLY A 73 1.66 -13.20 22.70
CA GLY A 73 1.25 -13.43 24.10
C GLY A 73 0.95 -12.23 25.00
N GLY A 74 0.45 -11.11 24.48
CA GLY A 74 0.24 -9.86 25.23
C GLY A 74 -1.15 -9.65 25.81
N LEU A 75 -1.97 -10.70 25.98
CA LEU A 75 -3.28 -10.59 26.63
C LEU A 75 -3.34 -11.56 27.80
N ARG A 76 -2.87 -11.10 28.96
CA ARG A 76 -3.37 -11.65 30.23
C ARG A 76 -4.73 -11.02 30.52
N ALA A 77 -5.67 -11.84 30.96
CA ALA A 77 -6.95 -11.38 31.49
C ALA A 77 -6.71 -10.40 32.65
N ALA A 78 -7.55 -9.36 32.71
CA ALA A 78 -7.49 -8.16 33.54
C ALA A 78 -6.69 -7.00 32.93
N GLY A 79 -7.44 -5.95 32.55
CA GLY A 79 -7.01 -4.86 31.70
C GLY A 79 -5.89 -3.99 32.27
N THR A 80 -4.90 -3.74 31.43
CA THR A 80 -4.28 -2.43 31.13
C THR A 80 -3.16 -2.72 30.13
N PRO A 81 -3.09 -2.04 28.96
CA PRO A 81 -1.95 -2.20 28.08
C PRO A 81 -0.71 -1.62 28.76
N VAL A 82 0.29 -2.46 29.04
CA VAL A 82 1.62 -1.99 29.43
C VAL A 82 2.28 -1.45 28.16
N LEU A 83 2.19 -0.14 27.94
CA LEU A 83 2.99 0.52 26.91
C LEU A 83 4.47 0.25 27.19
N PRO A 84 5.28 -0.16 26.20
CA PRO A 84 6.72 -0.27 26.39
C PRO A 84 7.24 1.12 26.76
N ALA A 85 7.95 1.21 27.89
CA ALA A 85 8.53 2.45 28.37
C ALA A 85 9.50 3.01 27.33
N VAL A 86 9.03 3.97 26.51
CA VAL A 86 9.88 4.79 25.67
C VAL A 86 10.71 5.65 26.62
N ARG A 87 11.97 5.26 26.86
CA ARG A 87 12.94 6.16 27.49
C ARG A 87 13.16 7.34 26.55
N ARG A 88 12.41 8.43 26.73
CA ARG A 88 12.78 9.73 26.19
C ARG A 88 14.00 10.19 26.97
N SER A 89 15.18 10.03 26.37
CA SER A 89 16.36 10.78 26.78
C SER A 89 16.07 12.26 26.52
N LEU A 90 15.58 12.99 27.53
CA LEU A 90 15.55 14.45 27.49
C LEU A 90 17.01 14.93 27.59
N PRO A 91 17.49 15.78 26.66
CA PRO A 91 18.75 16.48 26.88
C PRO A 91 18.57 17.51 28.02
N PRO A 92 19.59 17.74 28.86
CA PRO A 92 19.50 18.76 29.89
C PRO A 92 19.44 20.15 29.24
N HIS A 93 18.42 20.92 29.62
CA HIS A 93 18.34 22.34 29.33
C HIS A 93 19.43 23.08 30.08
N SER A 94 20.39 23.67 29.36
CA SER A 94 21.34 24.62 29.93
C SER A 94 20.81 26.04 29.70
N HIS A 95 20.24 26.64 30.75
CA HIS A 95 19.96 28.07 30.80
C HIS A 95 21.29 28.83 30.88
N ARG A 96 21.57 29.69 29.91
CA ARG A 96 22.39 30.88 30.13
C ARG A 96 21.79 32.01 29.29
N GLY A 97 21.17 32.95 29.99
CA GLY A 97 20.56 34.12 29.36
C GLY A 97 21.61 35.15 28.98
N GLU A 98 21.41 35.79 27.84
CA GLU A 98 21.89 37.15 27.61
C GLU A 98 20.80 37.98 26.92
N ARG A 99 20.74 39.24 27.36
CA ARG A 99 19.72 40.23 27.10
C ARG A 99 19.98 40.94 25.78
N MET A 100 18.87 41.38 25.16
CA MET A 100 18.71 42.61 24.38
C MET A 100 19.65 42.84 23.19
N THR A 101 19.08 42.76 21.99
CA THR A 101 19.01 43.97 21.13
C THR A 101 17.82 43.89 20.18
N THR A 102 16.90 44.83 20.34
CA THR A 102 15.82 45.11 19.40
C THR A 102 16.39 45.80 18.17
N CYS A 103 16.25 45.19 16.99
CA CYS A 103 16.30 45.91 15.72
C CYS A 103 15.04 45.58 14.91
N SER A 104 14.11 46.52 14.91
CA SER A 104 12.99 46.61 13.97
C SER A 104 13.50 46.88 12.53
N PRO A 105 12.66 46.67 11.49
CA PRO A 105 13.07 46.20 10.16
C PRO A 105 13.33 47.36 9.17
N PRO A 106 14.02 47.11 8.05
CA PRO A 106 13.89 47.98 6.89
C PRO A 106 12.69 47.59 6.02
N LYS A 107 12.05 48.66 5.55
CA LYS A 107 10.83 48.75 4.75
C LYS A 107 11.01 48.15 3.35
N GLY A 108 9.95 47.49 2.89
CA GLY A 108 9.43 47.41 1.52
C GLY A 108 10.39 47.45 0.31
N SER A 109 10.23 46.46 -0.56
CA SER A 109 10.00 46.75 -1.98
C SER A 109 9.14 45.66 -2.62
N ARG A 110 7.95 46.06 -3.05
CA ARG A 110 7.20 45.37 -4.11
C ARG A 110 7.98 45.51 -5.40
N LEU A 111 8.04 44.45 -6.20
CA LEU A 111 8.06 44.60 -7.66
C LEU A 111 7.22 43.48 -8.34
N PRO A 112 6.69 43.77 -9.54
CA PRO A 112 5.41 43.30 -10.07
C PRO A 112 5.49 41.96 -10.86
N PRO A 113 4.35 41.39 -11.28
CA PRO A 113 4.33 40.21 -12.15
C PRO A 113 4.97 40.51 -13.51
N ARG A 114 5.79 39.57 -14.00
CA ARG A 114 6.20 39.55 -15.41
C ARG A 114 5.06 38.99 -16.24
N THR A 115 4.37 39.87 -16.95
CA THR A 115 3.69 39.56 -18.22
C THR A 115 4.69 39.65 -19.36
N THR A 116 4.54 38.75 -20.34
CA THR A 116 4.90 38.82 -21.77
C THR A 116 4.96 37.38 -22.27
N SER A 117 4.57 37.00 -23.47
CA SER A 117 3.66 37.48 -24.51
C SER A 117 3.66 36.33 -25.54
N ALA A 118 2.59 36.24 -26.31
CA ALA A 118 2.37 35.29 -27.40
C ALA A 118 3.56 35.08 -28.36
N ALA A 119 3.64 33.86 -28.88
CA ALA A 119 3.75 33.57 -30.30
C ALA A 119 2.95 32.30 -30.59
#